data_AF-A0A7W0TDH3-F1
#
_entry.id   AF-A0A7W0TDH3-F1
#
_cell.length_a   1.000
_cell.length_b   1.000
_cell.length_c   1.000
_cell.angle_alpha   90.00
_cell.angle_beta   90.00
_cell.angle_gamma   90.00
#
_symmetry.space_group_name_H-M   'P 1'
#
loop_
_entity.id
_entity.type
_entity.pdbx_description
1 polymer ?
#
loop_
_entity_poly.entity_id
_entity_poly.type
_entity_poly.pdbx_seq_one_letter_code
_entity_poly.pdbx_strand_id
1 'polypeptide(L)'
;MSLREEIRAAVPAEPERPSAPTATEELVDRDGLRDDIANADRYAAEHAERLRHVTGFTPPWLVWDGRRWAPDETGEHIEAAKATADRLFREAVDRDEKWAKYASDSRQAGRLRAMIGLAESDPRLSRRARDFDCDPWLLNTPSGTLDLRTGELSGHDPADGLTMLTGAAYRPDAAAPTWRAFLERVLAADPELEEREG
;
A
#
# COMPACT_ATOMS: atom_id res chain seq x y z
N MET A 1 -10.96 43.78 -12.63
CA MET A 1 -10.76 42.34 -12.91
C MET A 1 -10.29 41.72 -11.61
N SER A 2 -10.97 40.66 -11.15
CA SER A 2 -10.83 40.17 -9.77
C SER A 2 -9.60 39.27 -9.63
N LEU A 3 -8.84 39.44 -8.55
CA LEU A 3 -7.69 38.61 -8.13
C LEU A 3 -8.01 37.09 -8.06
N ARG A 4 -9.31 36.72 -8.11
CA ARG A 4 -9.80 35.34 -8.16
C ARG A 4 -9.67 34.69 -9.56
N GLU A 5 -9.47 35.46 -10.62
CA GLU A 5 -9.30 34.91 -11.98
C GLU A 5 -7.85 34.53 -12.31
N GLU A 6 -6.85 35.11 -11.64
CA GLU A 6 -5.43 34.82 -11.95
C GLU A 6 -4.89 33.54 -11.28
N ILE A 7 -5.49 33.09 -10.17
CA ILE A 7 -5.06 31.85 -9.49
C ILE A 7 -5.60 30.59 -10.20
N ARG A 8 -6.55 30.73 -11.13
CA ARG A 8 -7.08 29.61 -11.92
C ARG A 8 -6.19 29.21 -13.10
N ALA A 9 -5.14 29.97 -13.41
CA ALA A 9 -4.35 29.81 -14.63
C ALA A 9 -3.00 29.07 -14.46
N ALA A 10 -2.73 28.46 -13.30
CA ALA A 10 -1.46 27.78 -13.04
C ALA A 10 -1.61 26.39 -12.38
N VAL A 11 -2.62 25.62 -12.79
CA VAL A 11 -2.63 24.16 -12.52
C VAL A 11 -1.88 23.50 -13.68
N PRO A 12 -0.63 23.04 -13.51
CA PRO A 12 0.01 22.23 -14.52
C PRO A 12 -0.82 20.95 -14.70
N ALA A 13 -1.04 20.56 -15.96
CA ALA A 13 -1.69 19.30 -16.29
C ALA A 13 -0.98 18.15 -15.54
N GLU A 14 -1.77 17.25 -14.95
CA GLU A 14 -1.29 15.99 -14.38
C GLU A 14 -0.34 15.31 -15.38
N PRO A 15 0.86 14.86 -14.96
CA PRO A 15 1.64 13.99 -15.83
C PRO A 15 0.81 12.74 -16.09
N GLU A 16 0.48 12.49 -17.36
CA GLU A 16 -0.17 11.24 -17.78
C GLU A 16 0.59 10.08 -17.16
N ARG A 17 -0.12 9.29 -16.35
CA ARG A 17 0.41 8.03 -15.82
C ARG A 17 0.91 7.22 -17.01
N PRO A 18 2.18 6.77 -17.03
CA PRO A 18 2.67 5.97 -18.13
C PRO A 18 1.76 4.74 -18.28
N SER A 19 1.09 4.66 -19.43
CA SER A 19 0.34 3.47 -19.83
C SER A 19 1.30 2.28 -19.72
N ALA A 20 0.91 1.28 -18.94
CA ALA A 20 1.70 0.08 -18.75
C ALA A 20 2.05 -0.52 -20.12
N PRO A 21 3.29 -0.99 -20.35
CA PRO A 21 3.62 -1.66 -21.59
C PRO A 21 2.67 -2.83 -21.78
N THR A 22 1.90 -2.80 -22.87
CA THR A 22 1.13 -3.95 -23.34
C THR A 22 2.15 -4.94 -23.92
N ALA A 23 2.76 -5.72 -23.02
CA ALA A 23 3.53 -6.89 -23.40
C ALA A 23 2.51 -8.01 -23.64
N THR A 24 2.28 -8.31 -24.90
CA THR A 24 1.61 -9.54 -25.34
C THR A 24 2.58 -10.70 -25.08
N GLU A 25 2.75 -11.07 -23.82
CA GLU A 25 3.38 -12.34 -23.44
C GLU A 25 2.28 -13.40 -23.49
N GLU A 26 2.47 -14.43 -24.31
CA GLU A 26 1.73 -15.68 -24.17
C GLU A 26 1.94 -16.15 -22.72
N LEU A 27 0.91 -15.96 -21.89
CA LEU A 27 0.87 -16.39 -20.51
C LEU A 27 1.13 -17.89 -20.50
N VAL A 28 2.35 -18.29 -20.17
CA VAL A 28 2.64 -19.67 -19.79
C VAL A 28 1.64 -20.02 -18.70
N ASP A 29 0.83 -21.06 -18.92
CA ASP A 29 -0.10 -21.58 -17.92
C ASP A 29 0.72 -22.15 -16.74
N ARG A 30 1.15 -21.25 -15.85
CA ARG A 30 1.91 -21.57 -14.65
C ARG A 30 1.07 -22.37 -13.66
N ASP A 31 -0.25 -22.35 -13.80
CA ASP A 31 -1.15 -23.15 -12.97
C ASP A 31 -0.98 -24.65 -13.23
N GLY A 32 -0.53 -25.05 -14.43
CA GLY A 32 -0.18 -26.43 -14.75
C GLY A 32 1.18 -26.90 -14.21
N LEU A 33 2.03 -26.00 -13.71
CA LEU A 33 3.39 -26.32 -13.26
C LEU A 33 3.43 -26.80 -11.80
N ARG A 34 4.38 -27.71 -11.51
CA ARG A 34 4.52 -28.41 -10.21
C ARG A 34 5.91 -28.25 -9.63
N ASP A 35 6.33 -27.00 -9.45
CA ASP A 35 7.61 -26.64 -8.87
C ASP A 35 7.46 -25.48 -7.86
N ASP A 36 8.58 -25.05 -7.29
CA ASP A 36 8.59 -24.00 -6.26
C ASP A 36 8.37 -22.61 -6.87
N ILE A 37 8.70 -22.39 -8.15
CA ILE A 37 8.44 -21.12 -8.86
C ILE A 37 6.94 -20.94 -9.06
N ALA A 38 6.23 -21.99 -9.50
CA ALA A 38 4.79 -21.97 -9.64
C ALA A 38 4.07 -21.72 -8.30
N ASN A 39 4.61 -22.26 -7.20
CA ASN A 39 4.09 -21.98 -5.86
C ASN A 39 4.30 -20.51 -5.45
N ALA A 40 5.47 -19.94 -5.71
CA ALA A 40 5.75 -18.53 -5.46
C ALA A 40 4.85 -17.60 -6.30
N ASP A 41 4.62 -17.97 -7.57
CA ASP A 41 3.74 -17.25 -8.48
C ASP A 41 2.27 -17.26 -8.01
N ARG A 42 1.76 -18.42 -7.56
CA ARG A 42 0.43 -18.53 -6.94
C ARG A 42 0.31 -17.68 -5.69
N TYR A 43 1.29 -17.77 -4.79
CA TYR A 43 1.33 -16.97 -3.57
C TYR A 43 1.30 -15.46 -3.86
N ALA A 44 2.10 -15.01 -4.82
CA ALA A 44 2.11 -13.60 -5.23
C ALA A 44 0.78 -13.19 -5.87
N ALA A 45 0.21 -14.01 -6.76
CA ALA A 45 -1.08 -13.74 -7.38
C ALA A 45 -2.21 -13.62 -6.34
N GLU A 46 -2.22 -14.47 -5.32
CA GLU A 46 -3.26 -14.51 -4.29
C GLU A 46 -3.15 -13.41 -3.24
N HIS A 47 -1.94 -12.88 -3.01
CA HIS A 47 -1.66 -12.06 -1.82
C HIS A 47 -1.00 -10.72 -2.11
N ALA A 48 -0.72 -10.38 -3.37
CA ALA A 48 -0.18 -9.08 -3.75
C ALA A 48 -1.13 -7.89 -3.56
N GLU A 49 -2.36 -8.07 -3.11
CA GLU A 49 -3.18 -6.93 -2.69
C GLU A 49 -2.95 -6.57 -1.22
N ARG A 50 -2.50 -7.53 -0.40
CA ARG A 50 -2.40 -7.37 1.06
C ARG A 50 -1.00 -7.50 1.63
N LEU A 51 -0.02 -7.94 0.83
CA LEU A 51 1.38 -8.11 1.27
C LEU A 51 2.34 -7.32 0.40
N ARG A 52 3.37 -6.76 1.02
CA ARG A 52 4.54 -6.19 0.33
C ARG A 52 5.80 -6.71 0.99
N HIS A 53 6.81 -6.97 0.17
CA HIS A 53 8.15 -7.25 0.65
C HIS A 53 9.07 -6.07 0.33
N VAL A 54 9.79 -5.58 1.33
CA VAL A 54 10.68 -4.42 1.23
C VAL A 54 12.04 -4.79 1.77
N THR A 55 13.00 -4.99 0.86
CA THR A 55 14.38 -5.29 1.25
C THR A 55 14.96 -4.16 2.08
N GLY A 56 15.49 -4.49 3.26
CA GLY A 56 16.11 -3.54 4.20
C GLY A 56 15.17 -3.04 5.30
N PHE A 57 13.88 -3.34 5.25
CA PHE A 57 12.99 -3.11 6.39
C PHE A 57 13.17 -4.21 7.46
N THR A 58 12.87 -3.86 8.72
CA THR A 58 12.81 -4.83 9.83
C THR A 58 11.51 -4.61 10.59
N PRO A 59 10.52 -5.52 10.48
CA PRO A 59 10.47 -6.71 9.59
C PRO A 59 10.42 -6.34 8.09
N PRO A 60 10.87 -7.22 7.18
CA PRO A 60 10.91 -6.93 5.75
C PRO A 60 9.56 -7.08 5.04
N TRP A 61 8.54 -7.61 5.72
CA TRP A 61 7.19 -7.77 5.19
C TRP A 61 6.27 -6.71 5.79
N LEU A 62 5.42 -6.14 4.94
CA LEU A 62 4.33 -5.25 5.31
C LEU A 62 2.99 -5.89 4.93
N VAL A 63 1.98 -5.62 5.76
CA VAL A 63 0.59 -6.06 5.57
C VAL A 63 -0.28 -4.83 5.42
N TRP A 64 -1.20 -4.86 4.46
CA TRP A 64 -2.26 -3.87 4.39
C TRP A 64 -3.27 -4.10 5.52
N ASP A 65 -3.37 -3.16 6.46
CA ASP A 65 -4.27 -3.27 7.63
C ASP A 65 -5.67 -2.68 7.37
N GLY A 66 -5.96 -2.31 6.12
CA GLY A 66 -7.16 -1.58 5.72
C GLY A 66 -6.99 -0.06 5.69
N ARG A 67 -5.88 0.46 6.22
CA ARG A 67 -5.60 1.91 6.30
C ARG A 67 -4.19 2.30 5.89
N ARG A 68 -3.22 1.42 6.11
CA ARG A 68 -1.81 1.61 5.80
C ARG A 68 -1.11 0.28 5.55
N TRP A 69 0.10 0.38 5.00
CA TRP A 69 1.07 -0.71 5.01
C TRP A 69 1.78 -0.77 6.35
N ALA A 70 1.34 -1.67 7.23
CA ALA A 70 1.90 -1.86 8.56
C ALA A 70 2.97 -2.97 8.56
N PRO A 71 3.99 -2.92 9.44
CA PRO A 71 4.91 -4.04 9.65
C PRO A 71 4.16 -5.35 9.95
N ASP A 72 4.59 -6.44 9.33
CA ASP A 72 4.07 -7.76 9.66
C ASP A 72 4.68 -8.27 10.98
N GLU A 73 3.93 -8.10 12.08
CA GLU A 73 4.35 -8.50 13.42
C GLU A 73 3.88 -9.90 13.81
N THR A 74 2.90 -10.46 13.10
CA THR A 74 2.23 -11.73 13.44
C THR A 74 2.57 -12.88 12.49
N GLY A 75 3.28 -12.60 11.39
CA GLY A 75 3.64 -13.59 10.39
C GLY A 75 2.52 -13.85 9.37
N GLU A 76 1.74 -12.83 9.02
CA GLU A 76 0.70 -12.91 8.00
C GLU A 76 1.23 -13.41 6.65
N HIS A 77 2.47 -13.05 6.28
CA HIS A 77 3.15 -13.57 5.09
C HIS A 77 3.39 -15.09 5.14
N ILE A 78 3.52 -15.68 6.34
CA ILE A 78 3.66 -17.13 6.52
C ILE A 78 2.28 -17.80 6.47
N GLU A 79 1.28 -17.22 7.13
CA GLU A 79 -0.11 -17.72 7.08
C GLU A 79 -0.67 -17.67 5.65
N ALA A 80 -0.30 -16.64 4.89
CA ALA A 80 -0.55 -16.53 3.46
C ALA A 80 -0.01 -17.75 2.68
N ALA A 81 1.25 -18.13 2.89
CA ALA A 81 1.85 -19.28 2.20
C ALA A 81 1.14 -20.60 2.57
N LYS A 82 0.72 -20.75 3.83
CA LYS A 82 -0.09 -21.91 4.25
C LYS A 82 -1.45 -21.92 3.54
N ALA A 83 -2.11 -20.77 3.44
CA ALA A 83 -3.39 -20.65 2.74
C ALA A 83 -3.28 -21.03 1.26
N THR A 84 -2.24 -20.57 0.56
CA THR A 84 -1.93 -20.96 -0.82
C THR A 84 -1.72 -22.48 -0.94
N ALA A 85 -0.90 -23.08 -0.06
CA ALA A 85 -0.64 -24.52 -0.07
C ALA A 85 -1.89 -25.36 0.25
N ASP A 86 -2.73 -24.91 1.19
CA ASP A 86 -3.99 -25.57 1.56
C ASP A 86 -5.05 -25.45 0.44
N ARG A 87 -5.08 -24.33 -0.29
CA ARG A 87 -5.90 -24.17 -1.50
C ARG A 87 -5.47 -25.16 -2.57
N LEU A 88 -4.18 -25.18 -2.89
CA LEU A 88 -3.60 -26.12 -3.85
C LEU A 88 -3.90 -27.58 -3.49
N PHE A 89 -3.80 -27.93 -2.21
CA PHE A 89 -4.12 -29.28 -1.72
C PHE A 89 -5.57 -29.65 -1.98
N ARG A 90 -6.53 -28.75 -1.69
CA ARG A 90 -7.95 -28.99 -1.97
C ARG A 90 -8.23 -29.17 -3.46
N GLU A 91 -7.60 -28.37 -4.32
CA GLU A 91 -7.78 -28.44 -5.78
C GLU A 91 -7.14 -29.67 -6.42
N ALA A 92 -6.11 -30.24 -5.78
CA ALA A 92 -5.39 -31.40 -6.29
C ALA A 92 -6.09 -32.74 -6.02
N VAL A 93 -7.08 -32.79 -5.11
CA VAL A 93 -7.78 -34.03 -4.72
C VAL A 93 -8.42 -34.72 -5.92
N ASP A 94 -9.02 -33.96 -6.83
CA ASP A 94 -9.78 -34.48 -7.97
C ASP A 94 -8.95 -34.58 -9.26
N ARG A 95 -7.63 -34.35 -9.21
CA ARG A 95 -6.75 -34.34 -10.39
C ARG A 95 -6.13 -35.71 -10.68
N ASP A 96 -4.89 -35.92 -10.23
CA ASP A 96 -4.14 -37.16 -10.37
C ASP A 96 -3.19 -37.36 -9.18
N GLU A 97 -2.64 -38.56 -9.05
CA GLU A 97 -1.74 -38.92 -7.94
C GLU A 97 -0.50 -38.01 -7.85
N LYS A 98 0.02 -37.55 -9.00
CA LYS A 98 1.19 -36.66 -9.03
C LYS A 98 0.85 -35.27 -8.50
N TRP A 99 -0.35 -34.76 -8.81
CA TRP A 99 -0.89 -33.52 -8.25
C TRP A 99 -1.15 -33.64 -6.75
N ALA A 100 -1.78 -34.73 -6.31
CA ALA A 100 -2.01 -34.97 -4.89
C ALA A 100 -0.70 -35.00 -4.10
N LYS A 101 0.32 -35.70 -4.63
CA LYS A 101 1.66 -35.71 -4.03
C LYS A 101 2.30 -34.32 -3.99
N TYR A 102 2.33 -33.61 -5.12
CA TYR A 102 2.91 -32.27 -5.18
C TYR A 102 2.25 -31.28 -4.21
N ALA A 103 0.92 -31.31 -4.13
CA ALA A 103 0.19 -30.42 -3.24
C ALA A 103 0.41 -30.78 -1.76
N SER A 104 0.49 -32.08 -1.44
CA SER A 104 0.89 -32.53 -0.10
C SER A 104 2.30 -32.09 0.27
N ASP A 105 3.26 -32.23 -0.65
CA ASP A 105 4.65 -31.81 -0.44
C ASP A 105 4.75 -30.29 -0.26
N SER A 106 3.93 -29.50 -0.97
CA SER A 106 3.90 -28.02 -0.90
C SER A 106 3.52 -27.48 0.48
N ARG A 107 2.89 -28.29 1.35
CA ARG A 107 2.55 -27.93 2.73
C ARG A 107 3.69 -28.13 3.73
N GLN A 108 4.80 -28.74 3.31
CA GLN A 108 5.96 -28.95 4.17
C GLN A 108 6.65 -27.62 4.49
N ALA A 109 7.15 -27.45 5.71
CA ALA A 109 7.77 -26.20 6.15
C ALA A 109 8.94 -25.74 5.26
N GLY A 110 9.69 -26.67 4.66
CA GLY A 110 10.74 -26.33 3.69
C GLY A 110 10.17 -25.71 2.40
N ARG A 111 9.04 -26.22 1.90
CA ARG A 111 8.36 -25.72 0.70
C ARG A 111 7.69 -24.39 0.93
N LEU A 112 7.09 -24.18 2.11
CA LEU A 112 6.54 -22.87 2.49
C LEU A 112 7.64 -21.80 2.52
N ARG A 113 8.82 -22.11 3.10
CA ARG A 113 9.95 -21.18 3.09
C ARG A 113 10.47 -20.91 1.68
N ALA A 114 10.56 -21.94 0.82
CA ALA A 114 10.99 -21.77 -0.56
C ALA A 114 10.00 -20.90 -1.36
N MET A 115 8.70 -21.12 -1.19
CA MET A 115 7.62 -20.32 -1.80
C MET A 115 7.74 -18.84 -1.43
N ILE A 116 7.87 -18.54 -0.12
CA ILE A 116 8.05 -17.15 0.37
C ILE A 116 9.34 -16.56 -0.18
N GLY A 117 10.47 -17.26 -0.04
CA GLY A 117 11.78 -16.75 -0.43
C GLY A 117 11.91 -16.46 -1.94
N LEU A 118 11.26 -17.24 -2.79
CA LEU A 118 11.19 -16.95 -4.23
C LEU A 118 10.27 -15.74 -4.50
N ALA A 119 9.16 -15.63 -3.77
CA ALA A 119 8.18 -14.56 -3.92
C ALA A 119 8.67 -13.19 -3.43
N GLU A 120 9.69 -13.12 -2.57
CA GLU A 120 10.33 -11.88 -2.10
C GLU A 120 10.79 -10.95 -3.24
N SER A 121 11.15 -11.55 -4.38
CA SER A 121 11.60 -10.84 -5.59
C SER A 121 10.51 -10.63 -6.64
N ASP A 122 9.29 -11.13 -6.40
CA ASP A 122 8.19 -11.01 -7.35
C ASP A 122 7.76 -9.54 -7.49
N PRO A 123 7.68 -8.97 -8.71
CA PRO A 123 7.33 -7.57 -8.92
C PRO A 123 5.96 -7.14 -8.34
N ARG A 124 5.03 -8.10 -8.14
CA ARG A 124 3.73 -7.82 -7.53
C ARG A 124 3.85 -7.54 -6.03
N LEU A 125 4.81 -8.16 -5.35
CA LEU A 125 5.04 -8.06 -3.91
C LEU A 125 6.18 -7.11 -3.55
N SER A 126 7.27 -7.16 -4.32
CA SER A 126 8.52 -6.45 -4.05
C SER A 126 8.34 -4.94 -4.24
N ARG A 127 8.71 -4.16 -3.23
CA ARG A 127 8.76 -2.68 -3.27
C ARG A 127 10.05 -2.17 -2.68
N ARG A 128 10.40 -0.95 -3.05
CA ARG A 128 11.52 -0.21 -2.48
C ARG A 128 11.02 0.63 -1.31
N ALA A 129 11.87 0.86 -0.32
CA ALA A 129 11.56 1.75 0.80
C ALA A 129 11.03 3.12 0.35
N ARG A 130 11.60 3.67 -0.73
CA ARG A 130 11.23 4.97 -1.31
C ARG A 130 9.88 5.01 -2.03
N ASP A 131 9.25 3.86 -2.25
CA ASP A 131 7.94 3.78 -2.88
C ASP A 131 6.83 4.09 -1.85
N PHE A 132 7.17 4.12 -0.55
CA PHE A 132 6.27 4.43 0.55
C PHE A 132 6.44 5.88 1.03
N ASP A 133 5.33 6.45 1.51
CA ASP A 133 5.24 7.81 2.06
C ASP A 133 5.88 8.87 1.12
N CYS A 134 5.67 8.70 -0.19
CA CYS A 134 6.35 9.47 -1.23
C CYS A 134 5.64 10.79 -1.59
N ASP A 135 4.32 10.87 -1.44
CA ASP A 135 3.59 12.13 -1.58
C ASP A 135 3.49 12.85 -0.23
N PRO A 136 4.22 13.97 -0.02
CA PRO A 136 4.23 14.68 1.26
C PRO A 136 2.91 15.39 1.57
N TRP A 137 1.97 15.42 0.64
CA TRP A 137 0.67 16.09 0.82
C TRP A 137 -0.45 15.12 1.15
N LEU A 138 -0.21 13.81 1.15
CA LEU A 138 -1.16 12.83 1.63
C LEU A 138 -0.94 12.60 3.13
N LEU A 139 -1.92 13.00 3.94
CA LEU A 139 -1.93 12.75 5.38
C LEU A 139 -2.91 11.62 5.70
N ASN A 140 -2.37 10.47 6.09
CA ASN A 140 -3.20 9.35 6.51
C ASN A 140 -3.76 9.58 7.93
N THR A 141 -5.07 9.56 8.07
CA THR A 141 -5.75 9.75 9.36
C THR A 141 -6.75 8.63 9.64
N PRO A 142 -7.17 8.39 10.89
CA PRO A 142 -8.20 7.40 11.18
C PRO A 142 -9.54 7.56 10.43
N SER A 143 -9.82 8.73 9.84
CA SER A 143 -11.01 9.00 9.03
C SER A 143 -10.79 8.88 7.52
N GLY A 144 -9.57 8.63 7.05
CA GLY A 144 -9.22 8.54 5.63
C GLY A 144 -7.89 9.22 5.30
N THR A 145 -7.54 9.19 4.02
CA THR A 145 -6.39 9.93 3.48
C THR A 145 -6.83 11.36 3.14
N LEU A 146 -6.22 12.35 3.78
CA LEU A 146 -6.47 13.78 3.54
C LEU A 146 -5.43 14.32 2.56
N ASP A 147 -5.86 14.91 1.45
CA ASP A 147 -4.98 15.74 0.62
C ASP A 147 -4.84 17.13 1.27
N LEU A 148 -3.64 17.48 1.71
CA LEU A 148 -3.32 18.72 2.41
C LEU A 148 -3.34 19.95 1.50
N ARG A 149 -3.32 19.79 0.18
CA ARG A 149 -3.42 20.90 -0.79
C ARG A 149 -4.88 21.34 -0.96
N THR A 150 -5.79 20.37 -1.03
CA THR A 150 -7.21 20.62 -1.33
C THR A 150 -8.09 20.61 -0.08
N GLY A 151 -7.66 19.93 0.98
CA GLY A 151 -8.48 19.63 2.15
C GLY A 151 -9.50 18.51 1.92
N GLU A 152 -9.42 17.78 0.79
CA GLU A 152 -10.33 16.70 0.47
C GLU A 152 -9.94 15.39 1.19
N LEU A 153 -10.95 14.74 1.78
CA LEU A 153 -10.80 13.47 2.49
C LEU A 153 -11.31 12.33 1.60
N SER A 154 -10.44 11.37 1.32
CA SER A 154 -10.75 10.15 0.57
C SER A 154 -10.65 8.91 1.45
N GLY A 155 -11.22 7.80 0.99
CA GLY A 155 -10.99 6.49 1.60
C GLY A 155 -9.52 6.08 1.52
N HIS A 156 -9.10 5.17 2.39
CA HIS A 156 -7.74 4.63 2.34
C HIS A 156 -7.52 3.80 1.08
N ASP A 157 -6.46 4.12 0.33
CA ASP A 157 -6.06 3.36 -0.85
C ASP A 157 -4.66 2.73 -0.62
N PRO A 158 -4.51 1.40 -0.76
CA PRO A 158 -3.20 0.76 -0.74
C PRO A 158 -2.20 1.34 -1.76
N ALA A 159 -2.69 1.94 -2.84
CA ALA A 159 -1.87 2.59 -3.86
C ALA A 159 -1.21 3.89 -3.38
N ASP A 160 -1.74 4.53 -2.32
CA ASP A 160 -1.13 5.74 -1.71
C ASP A 160 0.24 5.45 -1.08
N GLY A 161 0.54 4.17 -0.79
CA GLY A 161 1.84 3.76 -0.25
C GLY A 161 2.10 4.31 1.16
N LEU A 162 1.08 4.63 1.94
CA LEU A 162 1.23 5.23 3.27
C LEU A 162 1.55 4.14 4.30
N THR A 163 2.60 4.33 5.09
CA THR A 163 2.95 3.44 6.23
C THR A 163 2.65 4.11 7.57
N MET A 164 2.52 5.43 7.56
CA MET A 164 2.22 6.22 8.75
C MET A 164 0.70 6.45 8.87
N LEU A 165 0.22 6.61 10.10
CA LEU A 165 -1.17 6.93 10.42
C LEU A 165 -1.18 7.86 11.63
N THR A 166 -1.90 8.98 11.56
CA THR A 166 -2.02 9.89 12.70
C THR A 166 -2.85 9.28 13.84
N GLY A 167 -2.71 9.82 15.05
CA GLY A 167 -3.51 9.39 16.21
C GLY A 167 -4.92 9.99 16.26
N ALA A 168 -5.24 10.97 15.41
CA ALA A 168 -6.49 11.71 15.46
C ALA A 168 -7.16 11.78 14.08
N ALA A 169 -8.45 11.47 14.03
CA ALA A 169 -9.28 11.62 12.83
C ALA A 169 -9.35 13.09 12.40
N TYR A 170 -9.31 13.33 11.08
CA TYR A 170 -9.58 14.65 10.52
C TYR A 170 -11.06 14.99 10.64
N ARG A 171 -11.35 16.17 11.18
CA ARG A 171 -12.69 16.76 11.28
C ARG A 171 -12.60 18.23 10.86
N PRO A 172 -13.12 18.61 9.68
CA PRO A 172 -12.95 19.96 9.14
C PRO A 172 -13.65 21.04 9.99
N ASP A 173 -14.66 20.64 10.75
CA ASP A 173 -15.49 21.48 11.62
C ASP A 173 -15.05 21.48 13.09
N ALA A 174 -13.92 20.83 13.43
CA ALA A 174 -13.43 20.79 14.80
C ALA A 174 -13.07 22.18 15.33
N ALA A 175 -13.62 22.54 16.48
CA ALA A 175 -13.23 23.75 17.19
C ALA A 175 -11.85 23.58 17.84
N ALA A 176 -11.00 24.61 17.74
CA ALA A 176 -9.67 24.64 18.34
C ALA A 176 -9.48 25.87 19.27
N PRO A 177 -10.29 26.01 20.34
CA PRO A 177 -10.31 27.24 21.16
C PRO A 177 -8.98 27.53 21.86
N THR A 178 -8.30 26.50 22.38
CA THR A 178 -6.98 26.67 23.01
C THR A 178 -5.93 27.14 22.01
N TRP A 179 -5.96 26.61 20.78
CA TRP A 179 -5.05 27.02 19.72
C TRP A 179 -5.33 28.45 19.26
N ARG A 180 -6.61 28.82 19.08
CA ARG A 180 -7.00 30.19 18.73
C ARG A 180 -6.56 31.20 19.79
N ALA A 181 -6.84 30.92 21.07
CA ALA A 181 -6.40 31.77 22.18
C ALA A 181 -4.86 31.86 22.27
N PHE A 182 -4.15 30.77 21.93
CA PHE A 182 -2.69 30.79 21.85
C PHE A 182 -2.19 31.71 20.73
N LEU A 183 -2.75 31.60 19.52
CA LEU A 183 -2.40 32.44 18.37
C LEU A 183 -2.67 33.92 18.66
N GLU A 184 -3.85 34.24 19.20
CA GLU A 184 -4.20 35.60 19.61
C GLU A 184 -3.17 36.17 20.60
N ARG A 185 -2.77 35.37 21.61
CA ARG A 185 -1.79 35.82 22.62
C ARG A 185 -0.41 36.11 22.05
N VAL A 186 0.08 35.31 21.08
CA VAL A 186 1.46 35.43 20.58
C VAL A 186 1.58 36.33 19.36
N LEU A 187 0.52 36.47 18.56
CA LEU A 187 0.50 37.31 17.35
C LEU A 187 0.03 38.74 17.63
N ALA A 188 -0.64 39.02 18.75
CA ALA A 188 -1.14 40.36 19.10
C ALA A 188 -0.05 41.45 19.35
N ALA A 189 1.22 41.15 19.08
CA ALA A 189 2.34 42.09 19.22
C ALA A 189 2.95 42.55 17.88
N ASP A 190 2.43 42.12 16.72
CA ASP A 190 2.99 42.49 15.42
C ASP A 190 1.98 43.26 14.53
N PRO A 191 1.97 44.60 14.58
CA PRO A 191 1.05 45.44 13.79
C PRO A 191 1.35 45.47 12.29
N GLU A 192 2.40 44.80 11.80
CA GLU A 192 2.82 44.85 10.39
C GLU A 192 2.18 43.76 9.50
N LEU A 193 1.35 42.88 10.06
CA LEU A 193 0.73 41.76 9.33
C LEU A 193 -0.68 42.05 8.75
N GLU A 194 -1.25 43.24 8.95
CA GLU A 194 -2.56 43.61 8.40
C GLU A 194 -2.51 44.18 6.96
N GLU A 195 -1.33 44.45 6.38
CA GLU A 195 -1.22 45.30 5.17
C GLU A 195 -0.85 44.61 3.85
N ARG A 196 -1.15 43.32 3.65
CA ARG A 196 -0.95 42.64 2.34
C ARG A 196 -2.17 41.93 1.76
N GLU A 197 -3.36 42.47 1.99
CA GLU A 197 -4.49 42.24 1.08
C GLU A 197 -4.92 43.57 0.45
N GLY A 198 -4.25 43.91 -0.66
CA GLY A 198 -4.62 44.96 -1.61
C GLY A 198 -4.69 44.38 -3.01
#